data_AF-A0A7C4CFS7-F1
#
_entry.id   AF-A0A7C4CFS7-F1
#
_cell.length_a   1.000
_cell.length_b   1.000
_cell.length_c   1.000
_cell.angle_alpha   90.00
_cell.angle_beta   90.00
_cell.angle_gamma   90.00
#
_symmetry.space_group_name_H-M   'P 1'
#
loop_
_entity.id
_entity.type
_entity.pdbx_description
1 polymer ?
#
loop_
_entity_poly.entity_id
_entity_poly.type
_entity_poly.pdbx_seq_one_letter_code
_entity_poly.pdbx_strand_id
1 'polypeptide(L)'
;MQSSINVNTFMEPIINPFHHWLSCLRTLEDPSDSIVKSVKSAFDLVKTLFNLVERSVALMLIWEWPEVVKLALKILRNERLSDSDEVWLTELAQEVGWSREDLVEELKSIDADPSTRVERYEELFEKYRHEALVLASKDSRQAGEKMWGAVTALIKLHAAKKGVPIIHWDHGKLHSYVNNNVKREHRELFQSLLLTARELHIHFYEGHLDEGSFKEYFSKVAELIEEARKLVGLK
;
A
#
# COMPACT_ATOMS: atom_id res chain seq x y z
N MET A 1 -16.40 -7.28 -17.13
CA MET A 1 -15.66 -8.53 -17.40
C MET A 1 -14.18 -8.18 -17.46
N GLN A 2 -13.50 -8.16 -16.31
CA GLN A 2 -12.07 -7.81 -16.22
C GLN A 2 -11.31 -9.09 -15.90
N SER A 3 -10.50 -9.53 -16.86
CA SER A 3 -9.60 -10.66 -16.71
C SER A 3 -8.52 -10.31 -15.70
N SER A 4 -8.55 -10.98 -14.55
CA SER A 4 -7.43 -11.02 -13.61
C SER A 4 -6.23 -11.68 -14.30
N ILE A 5 -5.21 -10.88 -14.61
CA ILE A 5 -3.94 -11.37 -15.12
C ILE A 5 -3.24 -12.08 -13.96
N ASN A 6 -3.17 -13.41 -14.02
CA ASN A 6 -2.42 -14.23 -13.09
C ASN A 6 -0.91 -14.04 -13.37
N VAL A 7 -0.23 -13.31 -12.50
CA VAL A 7 1.21 -12.97 -12.63
C VAL A 7 2.08 -14.23 -12.72
N ASN A 8 1.67 -15.34 -12.09
CA ASN A 8 2.41 -16.60 -12.14
C ASN A 8 2.35 -17.26 -13.53
N THR A 9 1.27 -17.06 -14.29
CA THR A 9 1.11 -17.62 -15.64
C THR A 9 1.91 -16.83 -16.68
N PHE A 10 2.30 -15.59 -16.37
CA PHE A 10 3.14 -14.75 -17.23
C PHE A 10 4.66 -15.01 -17.06
N MET A 11 5.07 -15.61 -15.94
CA MET A 11 6.48 -15.78 -15.57
C MET A 11 7.07 -17.14 -15.98
N GLU A 12 6.27 -18.19 -16.16
CA GLU A 12 6.77 -19.50 -16.61
C GLU A 12 7.46 -19.49 -18.00
N PRO A 13 7.00 -18.73 -19.01
CA PRO A 13 7.70 -18.64 -20.30
C PRO A 13 8.98 -17.81 -20.26
N ILE A 14 9.20 -17.01 -19.19
CA ILE A 14 10.35 -16.11 -19.05
C ILE A 14 11.53 -16.82 -18.38
N ILE A 15 11.27 -17.79 -17.50
CA ILE A 15 12.30 -18.55 -16.77
C ILE A 15 12.85 -19.71 -17.61
N ASN A 16 12.02 -20.34 -18.46
CA ASN A 16 12.36 -21.57 -19.18
C ASN A 16 13.29 -21.44 -20.43
N PRO A 17 13.52 -20.28 -21.09
CA PRO A 17 14.49 -20.19 -22.19
C PRO A 17 15.96 -20.28 -21.71
N PHE A 18 16.22 -19.95 -20.44
CA PHE A 18 17.56 -19.82 -19.89
C PHE A 18 18.27 -21.18 -19.68
N HIS A 19 17.52 -22.23 -19.33
CA HIS A 19 18.09 -23.57 -19.18
C HIS A 19 18.54 -24.17 -20.52
N HIS A 20 17.80 -23.91 -21.59
CA HIS A 20 18.17 -24.35 -22.94
C HIS A 20 19.40 -23.59 -23.47
N TRP A 21 19.45 -22.26 -23.25
CA TRP A 21 20.54 -21.40 -23.72
C TRP A 21 21.87 -21.66 -22.99
N LEU A 22 21.83 -21.88 -21.67
CA LEU A 22 23.03 -22.25 -20.89
C LEU A 22 23.58 -23.63 -21.27
N SER A 23 22.72 -24.56 -21.70
CA SER A 23 23.16 -25.87 -22.21
C SER A 23 23.88 -25.74 -23.56
N CYS A 24 23.41 -24.86 -24.46
CA CYS A 24 24.05 -24.58 -25.75
C CYS A 24 25.39 -23.85 -25.61
N LEU A 25 25.57 -23.00 -24.59
CA LEU A 25 26.83 -22.30 -24.33
C LEU A 25 27.92 -23.23 -23.77
N ARG A 26 27.56 -24.29 -23.04
CA ARG A 26 28.52 -25.31 -22.55
C ARG A 26 29.06 -26.22 -23.66
N THR A 27 28.39 -26.29 -24.81
CA THR A 27 28.80 -27.12 -25.95
C THR A 27 29.65 -26.36 -26.97
N LEU A 28 29.90 -25.06 -26.77
CA LEU A 28 30.79 -24.28 -27.61
C LEU A 28 32.22 -24.38 -27.06
N GLU A 29 33.07 -25.16 -27.72
CA GLU A 29 34.51 -25.13 -27.50
C GLU A 29 35.05 -23.74 -27.92
N ASP A 30 35.48 -22.98 -26.91
CA ASP A 30 36.18 -21.69 -27.00
C ASP A 30 35.47 -20.59 -27.83
N PRO A 31 34.37 -20.00 -27.30
CA PRO A 31 33.65 -18.94 -28.00
C PRO A 31 34.50 -17.68 -28.16
N SER A 32 34.53 -17.12 -29.37
CA SER A 32 35.28 -15.90 -29.66
C SER A 32 34.84 -14.72 -28.78
N ASP A 33 35.79 -13.84 -28.44
CA ASP A 33 35.56 -12.65 -27.60
C ASP A 33 34.39 -11.78 -28.06
N SER A 34 34.06 -11.75 -29.36
CA SER A 34 32.92 -10.98 -29.87
C SER A 34 31.57 -11.60 -29.50
N ILE A 35 31.49 -12.93 -29.44
CA ILE A 35 30.28 -13.65 -29.03
C ILE A 35 30.05 -13.42 -27.54
N VAL A 36 31.11 -13.52 -26.72
CA VAL A 36 31.04 -13.25 -25.27
C VAL A 36 30.60 -11.80 -25.00
N LYS A 37 31.14 -10.82 -25.72
CA LYS A 37 30.75 -9.40 -25.58
C LYS A 37 29.29 -9.15 -25.96
N SER A 38 28.80 -9.74 -27.05
CA SER A 38 27.39 -9.61 -27.45
C SER A 38 26.43 -10.24 -26.44
N VAL A 39 26.77 -11.43 -25.92
CA VAL A 39 25.96 -12.10 -24.88
C VAL A 39 25.94 -11.28 -23.59
N LYS A 40 27.08 -10.71 -23.18
CA LYS A 40 27.16 -9.86 -21.99
C LYS A 40 26.37 -8.55 -22.15
N SER A 41 26.45 -7.91 -23.32
CA SER A 41 25.65 -6.72 -23.65
C SER A 41 24.14 -7.02 -23.62
N ALA A 42 23.71 -8.14 -24.19
CA ALA A 42 22.32 -8.58 -24.14
C ALA A 42 21.88 -8.88 -22.70
N PHE A 43 22.73 -9.49 -21.88
CA PHE A 43 22.47 -9.73 -20.46
C PHE A 43 22.38 -8.44 -19.65
N ASP A 44 23.25 -7.46 -19.91
CA ASP A 44 23.21 -6.15 -19.26
C ASP A 44 21.96 -5.36 -19.66
N LEU A 45 21.51 -5.48 -20.92
CA LEU A 45 20.23 -4.94 -21.39
C LEU A 45 19.03 -5.61 -20.72
N VAL A 46 19.05 -6.94 -20.59
CA VAL A 46 18.00 -7.69 -19.89
C VAL A 46 17.99 -7.36 -18.40
N LYS A 47 19.14 -7.21 -17.74
CA LYS A 47 19.24 -6.71 -16.36
C LYS A 47 18.72 -5.28 -16.22
N THR A 48 19.03 -4.41 -17.18
CA THR A 48 18.55 -3.02 -17.18
C THR A 48 17.03 -2.98 -17.36
N LEU A 49 16.49 -3.80 -18.27
CA LEU A 49 15.05 -3.96 -18.48
C LEU A 49 14.37 -4.62 -17.26
N PHE A 50 15.00 -5.60 -16.62
CA PHE A 50 14.51 -6.23 -15.40
C PHE A 50 14.47 -5.24 -14.24
N ASN A 51 15.51 -4.41 -14.06
CA ASN A 51 15.52 -3.29 -13.12
C ASN A 51 14.47 -2.22 -13.50
N LEU A 52 14.14 -2.05 -14.78
CA LEU A 52 13.06 -1.16 -15.24
C LEU A 52 11.66 -1.74 -14.96
N VAL A 53 11.53 -3.07 -14.97
CA VAL A 53 10.31 -3.82 -14.62
C VAL A 53 10.12 -3.84 -13.10
N GLU A 54 11.18 -3.92 -12.29
CA GLU A 54 11.10 -3.61 -10.84
C GLU A 54 10.68 -2.15 -10.60
N ARG A 55 11.06 -1.22 -11.48
CA ARG A 55 10.57 0.18 -11.49
C ARG A 55 9.16 0.37 -12.05
N SER A 56 8.43 -0.70 -12.38
CA SER A 56 7.07 -0.61 -12.92
C SER A 56 6.09 0.10 -12.00
N VAL A 57 6.26 -0.07 -10.68
CA VAL A 57 5.45 0.59 -9.65
C VAL A 57 5.74 2.10 -9.61
N ALA A 58 7.02 2.50 -9.64
CA ALA A 58 7.40 3.91 -9.68
C ALA A 58 6.90 4.60 -10.96
N LEU A 59 6.98 3.92 -12.12
CA LEU A 59 6.45 4.43 -13.38
C LEU A 59 4.92 4.54 -13.38
N MET A 60 4.22 3.57 -12.78
CA MET A 60 2.76 3.63 -12.59
C MET A 60 2.38 4.84 -11.73
N LEU A 61 3.08 5.07 -10.61
CA LEU A 61 2.82 6.20 -9.72
C LEU A 61 3.10 7.54 -10.38
N ILE A 62 4.17 7.65 -11.18
CA ILE A 62 4.48 8.86 -11.94
C ILE A 62 3.36 9.19 -12.94
N TRP A 63 2.75 8.17 -13.54
CA TRP A 63 1.68 8.37 -14.52
C TRP A 63 0.32 8.66 -13.88
N GLU A 64 -0.04 7.96 -12.80
CA GLU A 64 -1.33 8.13 -12.13
C GLU A 64 -1.34 9.33 -11.15
N TRP A 65 -0.22 9.61 -10.46
CA TRP A 65 -0.12 10.59 -9.37
C TRP A 65 1.23 11.35 -9.36
N PRO A 66 1.53 12.13 -10.42
CA PRO A 66 2.82 12.82 -10.54
C PRO A 66 3.10 13.80 -9.38
N GLU A 67 2.07 14.42 -8.80
CA GLU A 67 2.19 15.36 -7.67
C GLU A 67 2.63 14.66 -6.39
N VAL A 68 2.11 13.45 -6.13
CA VAL A 68 2.49 12.62 -4.98
C VAL A 68 3.96 12.20 -5.10
N VAL A 69 4.38 11.77 -6.30
CA VAL A 69 5.78 11.37 -6.53
C VAL A 69 6.70 12.57 -6.36
N LYS A 70 6.32 13.73 -6.90
CA LYS A 70 7.06 14.98 -6.74
C LYS A 70 7.20 15.36 -5.26
N LEU A 71 6.11 15.26 -4.49
CA LEU A 71 6.10 15.52 -3.06
C LEU A 71 7.04 14.55 -2.31
N ALA A 72 6.92 13.25 -2.57
CA ALA A 72 7.79 12.23 -1.95
C ALA A 72 9.28 12.47 -2.26
N LEU A 73 9.62 12.81 -3.50
CA LEU A 73 11.00 13.12 -3.89
C LEU A 73 11.56 14.36 -3.16
N LYS A 74 10.74 15.39 -2.98
CA LYS A 74 11.14 16.58 -2.21
C LYS A 74 11.37 16.24 -0.74
N ILE A 75 10.48 15.45 -0.13
CA ILE A 75 10.60 14.98 1.25
C ILE A 75 11.89 14.17 1.43
N LEU A 76 12.17 13.22 0.52
CA LEU A 76 13.38 12.39 0.55
C LEU A 76 14.67 13.20 0.45
N ARG A 77 14.66 14.28 -0.35
CA ARG A 77 15.81 15.18 -0.52
C ARG A 77 15.91 16.25 0.55
N ASN A 78 14.99 16.27 1.51
CA ASN A 78 14.88 17.31 2.53
C ASN A 78 14.79 18.72 1.92
N GLU A 79 14.10 18.83 0.77
CA GLU A 79 13.82 20.10 0.10
C GLU A 79 12.70 20.86 0.82
N ARG A 80 12.71 22.19 0.70
CA ARG A 80 11.60 23.01 1.22
C ARG A 80 10.32 22.73 0.43
N LEU A 81 9.24 22.39 1.13
CA LEU A 81 7.91 22.25 0.55
C LEU A 81 7.34 23.64 0.19
N SER A 82 6.78 23.75 -1.00
CA SER A 82 6.02 24.92 -1.47
C SER A 82 4.58 24.86 -0.96
N ASP A 83 3.85 25.97 -1.01
CA ASP A 83 2.45 26.01 -0.56
C ASP A 83 1.57 24.95 -1.26
N SER A 84 1.83 24.67 -2.54
CA SER A 84 1.13 23.59 -3.27
C SER A 84 1.50 22.20 -2.77
N ASP A 85 2.76 21.96 -2.38
CA ASP A 85 3.17 20.67 -1.82
C ASP A 85 2.50 20.45 -0.45
N GLU A 86 2.31 21.53 0.33
CA GLU A 86 1.66 21.48 1.63
C GLU A 86 0.17 21.20 1.56
N VAL A 87 -0.51 21.71 0.53
CA VAL A 87 -1.90 21.35 0.22
C VAL A 87 -1.98 19.86 -0.09
N TRP A 88 -1.14 19.35 -1.00
CA TRP A 88 -1.11 17.91 -1.32
C TRP A 88 -0.85 17.04 -0.10
N LEU A 89 0.12 17.42 0.74
CA LEU A 89 0.40 16.68 1.97
C LEU A 89 -0.81 16.65 2.91
N THR A 90 -1.57 17.74 2.97
CA THR A 90 -2.77 17.83 3.80
C THR A 90 -3.88 16.93 3.25
N GLU A 91 -4.17 16.99 1.95
CA GLU A 91 -5.19 16.15 1.31
C GLU A 91 -4.88 14.66 1.51
N LEU A 92 -3.64 14.26 1.22
CA LEU A 92 -3.21 12.88 1.39
C LEU A 92 -3.32 12.40 2.85
N ALA A 93 -3.04 13.27 3.82
CA ALA A 93 -3.09 12.93 5.24
C ALA A 93 -4.54 12.67 5.67
N GLN A 94 -5.48 13.47 5.18
CA GLN A 94 -6.91 13.30 5.43
C GLN A 94 -7.45 12.06 4.74
N GLU A 95 -7.09 11.78 3.48
CA GLU A 95 -7.52 10.56 2.77
C GLU A 95 -7.19 9.27 3.53
N VAL A 96 -6.04 9.21 4.22
CA VAL A 96 -5.66 8.03 5.02
C VAL A 96 -6.06 8.13 6.50
N GLY A 97 -6.56 9.27 6.97
CA GLY A 97 -6.89 9.51 8.37
C GLY A 97 -5.68 9.69 9.30
N TRP A 98 -4.51 10.06 8.75
CA TRP A 98 -3.26 10.19 9.51
C TRP A 98 -2.84 11.66 9.71
N SER A 99 -1.92 11.90 10.63
CA SER A 99 -1.27 13.20 10.80
C SER A 99 -0.29 13.44 9.65
N ARG A 100 0.01 14.72 9.41
CA ARG A 100 0.98 15.12 8.37
C ARG A 100 2.36 14.50 8.63
N GLU A 101 2.77 14.45 9.88
CA GLU A 101 4.05 13.88 10.30
C GLU A 101 4.11 12.38 9.99
N ASP A 102 3.05 11.63 10.31
CA ASP A 102 2.99 10.20 10.01
C ASP A 102 2.99 9.92 8.51
N LEU A 103 2.30 10.75 7.73
CA LEU A 103 2.30 10.67 6.27
C LEU A 103 3.68 11.01 5.69
N VAL A 104 4.39 12.01 6.23
CA VAL A 104 5.76 12.33 5.80
C VAL A 104 6.68 11.12 5.99
N GLU A 105 6.58 10.43 7.14
CA GLU A 105 7.36 9.20 7.37
C GLU A 105 6.96 8.07 6.41
N GLU A 106 5.68 7.91 6.09
CA GLU A 106 5.24 6.96 5.07
C GLU A 106 5.84 7.30 3.69
N LEU A 107 5.81 8.58 3.28
CA LEU A 107 6.34 9.02 1.99
C LEU A 107 7.88 8.85 1.88
N LYS A 108 8.60 8.87 3.00
CA LYS A 108 10.06 8.56 3.03
C LYS A 108 10.35 7.09 2.75
N SER A 109 9.37 6.20 2.87
CA SER A 109 9.52 4.75 2.66
C SER A 109 8.68 4.23 1.50
N ILE A 110 8.28 5.13 0.58
CA ILE A 110 7.36 4.82 -0.52
C ILE A 110 7.88 3.74 -1.49
N ASP A 111 9.20 3.66 -1.65
CA ASP A 111 9.90 2.69 -2.49
C ASP A 111 10.52 1.52 -1.69
N ALA A 112 10.33 1.50 -0.37
CA ALA A 112 10.81 0.42 0.48
C ALA A 112 9.99 -0.87 0.27
N ASP A 113 10.64 -2.01 0.50
CA ASP A 113 9.95 -3.31 0.52
C ASP A 113 8.76 -3.23 1.50
N PRO A 114 7.52 -3.54 1.06
CA PRO A 114 6.34 -3.50 1.91
C PRO A 114 6.50 -4.24 3.24
N SER A 115 7.23 -5.37 3.26
CA SER A 115 7.43 -6.17 4.47
C SER A 115 8.31 -5.48 5.52
N THR A 116 9.11 -4.48 5.14
CA THR A 116 9.88 -3.67 6.11
C THR A 116 9.03 -2.69 6.89
N ARG A 117 7.76 -2.47 6.48
CA ARG A 117 6.85 -1.51 7.12
C ARG A 117 5.88 -2.13 8.13
N VAL A 118 6.04 -3.42 8.44
CA VAL A 118 5.16 -4.14 9.38
C VAL A 118 5.09 -3.43 10.73
N GLU A 119 6.22 -3.25 11.41
CA GLU A 119 6.28 -2.62 12.74
C GLU A 119 5.65 -1.21 12.73
N ARG A 120 5.99 -0.41 11.71
CA ARG A 120 5.43 0.93 11.54
C ARG A 120 3.91 0.93 11.45
N TYR A 121 3.32 -0.01 10.71
CA TYR A 121 1.86 -0.10 10.62
C TYR A 121 1.20 -0.64 11.88
N GLU A 122 1.89 -1.48 12.66
CA GLU A 122 1.42 -1.90 14.00
C GLU A 122 1.35 -0.68 14.93
N GLU A 123 2.39 0.15 14.96
CA GLU A 123 2.43 1.40 15.73
C GLU A 123 1.32 2.38 15.32
N LEU A 124 1.15 2.59 14.01
CA LEU A 124 0.10 3.47 13.49
C LEU A 124 -1.29 2.98 13.85
N PHE A 125 -1.54 1.67 13.71
CA PHE A 125 -2.81 1.07 14.09
C PHE A 125 -3.12 1.33 15.56
N GLU A 126 -2.19 1.04 16.48
CA GLU A 126 -2.43 1.23 17.91
C GLU A 126 -2.58 2.71 18.29
N LYS A 127 -1.74 3.59 17.72
CA LYS A 127 -1.83 5.04 17.91
C LYS A 127 -3.22 5.54 17.55
N TYR A 128 -3.67 5.30 16.32
CA TYR A 128 -4.93 5.83 15.81
C TYR A 128 -6.15 5.20 16.47
N ARG A 129 -6.09 3.90 16.78
CA ARG A 129 -7.16 3.23 17.54
C ARG A 129 -7.28 3.82 18.94
N HIS A 130 -6.17 4.06 19.64
CA HIS A 130 -6.19 4.68 20.96
C HIS A 130 -6.76 6.09 20.91
N GLU A 131 -6.29 6.94 19.99
CA GLU A 131 -6.79 8.31 19.81
C GLU A 131 -8.30 8.31 19.52
N ALA A 132 -8.77 7.43 18.63
CA ALA A 132 -10.19 7.29 18.30
C ALA A 132 -11.04 6.97 19.54
N LEU A 133 -10.60 5.99 20.35
CA LEU A 133 -11.31 5.59 21.57
C LEU A 133 -11.37 6.72 22.61
N VAL A 134 -10.28 7.49 22.77
CA VAL A 134 -10.23 8.63 23.70
C VAL A 134 -11.15 9.78 23.25
N LEU A 135 -11.34 9.93 21.94
CA LEU A 135 -12.16 10.98 21.33
C LEU A 135 -13.64 10.61 21.20
N ALA A 136 -14.00 9.33 21.24
CA ALA A 136 -15.35 8.84 20.95
C ALA A 136 -16.47 9.52 21.78
N SER A 137 -16.17 9.95 23.01
CA SER A 137 -17.13 10.65 23.89
C SER A 137 -16.96 12.17 23.91
N LYS A 138 -16.07 12.74 23.08
CA LYS A 138 -15.66 14.16 23.12
C LYS A 138 -15.88 14.86 21.78
N ASP A 139 -15.52 14.18 20.69
CA ASP A 139 -15.58 14.71 19.33
C ASP A 139 -15.81 13.55 18.37
N SER A 140 -17.07 13.37 17.93
CA SER A 140 -17.46 12.27 17.04
C SER A 140 -16.78 12.34 15.68
N ARG A 141 -16.52 13.55 15.17
CA ARG A 141 -15.88 13.75 13.87
C ARG A 141 -14.42 13.33 13.93
N GLN A 142 -13.68 13.84 14.90
CA GLN A 142 -12.27 13.46 15.08
C GLN A 142 -12.13 11.99 15.46
N ALA A 143 -13.01 11.46 16.31
CA ALA A 143 -13.02 10.03 16.63
C ALA A 143 -13.25 9.15 15.39
N GLY A 144 -14.18 9.53 14.53
CA GLY A 144 -14.46 8.84 13.27
C GLY A 144 -13.25 8.84 12.34
N GLU A 145 -12.57 9.98 12.20
CA GLU A 145 -11.37 10.10 11.38
C GLU A 145 -10.20 9.26 11.90
N LYS A 146 -9.96 9.27 13.22
CA LYS A 146 -8.92 8.42 13.82
C LYS A 146 -9.26 6.94 13.71
N MET A 147 -10.54 6.58 13.79
CA MET A 147 -10.97 5.20 13.58
C MET A 147 -10.72 4.77 12.12
N TRP A 148 -11.00 5.64 11.15
CA TRP A 148 -10.64 5.42 9.75
C TRP A 148 -9.12 5.23 9.58
N GLY A 149 -8.31 6.10 10.17
CA GLY A 149 -6.85 5.99 10.16
C GLY A 149 -6.32 4.67 10.72
N ALA A 150 -6.95 4.16 11.78
CA ALA A 150 -6.63 2.85 12.35
C ALA A 150 -6.98 1.72 11.38
N VAL A 151 -8.16 1.74 10.75
CA VAL A 151 -8.56 0.73 9.77
C VAL A 151 -7.62 0.71 8.56
N THR A 152 -7.24 1.88 8.05
CA THR A 152 -6.26 2.00 6.96
C THR A 152 -4.92 1.39 7.34
N ALA A 153 -4.42 1.68 8.55
CA ALA A 153 -3.18 1.09 9.06
C ALA A 153 -3.27 -0.44 9.21
N LEU A 154 -4.39 -0.97 9.72
CA LEU A 154 -4.59 -2.42 9.89
C LEU A 154 -4.58 -3.18 8.54
N ILE A 155 -5.19 -2.60 7.51
CA ILE A 155 -5.22 -3.20 6.17
C ILE A 155 -3.84 -3.13 5.53
N LYS A 156 -3.15 -1.99 5.65
CA LYS A 156 -1.76 -1.83 5.19
C LYS A 156 -0.80 -2.77 5.94
N LEU A 157 -1.01 -3.00 7.23
CA LEU A 157 -0.28 -4.00 8.01
C LEU A 157 -0.50 -5.42 7.46
N HIS A 158 -1.75 -5.80 7.21
CA HIS A 158 -2.05 -7.10 6.61
C HIS A 158 -1.37 -7.26 5.24
N ALA A 159 -1.30 -6.19 4.44
CA ALA A 159 -0.60 -6.17 3.15
C ALA A 159 0.92 -6.29 3.29
N ALA A 160 1.52 -5.54 4.21
CA ALA A 160 2.94 -5.59 4.53
C ALA A 160 3.39 -7.00 4.95
N LYS A 161 2.62 -7.66 5.83
CA LYS A 161 2.88 -9.05 6.25
C LYS A 161 2.82 -10.06 5.10
N LYS A 162 2.18 -9.71 3.99
CA LYS A 162 2.09 -10.51 2.76
C LYS A 162 3.06 -10.06 1.66
N GLY A 163 3.88 -9.02 1.91
CA GLY A 163 4.77 -8.43 0.91
C GLY A 163 4.02 -7.74 -0.23
N VAL A 164 2.75 -7.37 -0.03
CA VAL A 164 1.91 -6.73 -1.06
C VAL A 164 1.95 -5.21 -0.87
N PRO A 165 2.38 -4.44 -1.87
CA PRO A 165 2.38 -2.98 -1.78
C PRO A 165 0.96 -2.41 -1.87
N ILE A 166 0.62 -1.50 -0.96
CA ILE A 166 -0.49 -0.55 -1.10
C ILE A 166 0.12 0.85 -1.08
N ILE A 167 0.36 1.41 -2.27
CA ILE A 167 1.08 2.68 -2.42
C ILE A 167 0.13 3.83 -2.79
N HIS A 168 -1.11 3.48 -3.14
CA HIS A 168 -2.13 4.45 -3.49
C HIS A 168 -2.91 4.86 -2.24
N TRP A 169 -3.29 6.14 -2.24
CA TRP A 169 -4.01 6.82 -1.18
C TRP A 169 -5.54 6.77 -1.38
N ASP A 170 -5.98 6.23 -2.52
CA ASP A 170 -7.39 6.02 -2.83
C ASP A 170 -7.96 4.78 -2.11
N HIS A 171 -9.14 4.96 -1.53
CA HIS A 171 -10.01 3.93 -0.97
C HIS A 171 -10.19 2.71 -1.89
N GLY A 172 -10.30 2.92 -3.21
CA GLY A 172 -10.46 1.86 -4.20
C GLY A 172 -9.35 0.80 -4.16
N LYS A 173 -8.13 1.18 -3.79
CA LYS A 173 -6.98 0.27 -3.73
C LYS A 173 -6.96 -0.55 -2.44
N LEU A 174 -7.47 -0.02 -1.33
CA LEU A 174 -7.75 -0.82 -0.13
C LEU A 174 -8.78 -1.92 -0.43
N HIS A 175 -9.88 -1.57 -1.11
CA HIS A 175 -10.88 -2.55 -1.55
C HIS A 175 -10.32 -3.58 -2.54
N SER A 176 -9.53 -3.15 -3.52
CA SER A 176 -8.85 -4.04 -4.46
C SER A 176 -7.90 -5.01 -3.75
N TYR A 177 -7.13 -4.50 -2.79
CA TYR A 177 -6.28 -5.34 -1.96
C TYR A 177 -7.10 -6.41 -1.22
N VAL A 178 -8.16 -6.02 -0.53
CA VAL A 178 -9.04 -6.94 0.20
C VAL A 178 -9.60 -8.02 -0.74
N ASN A 179 -10.13 -7.64 -1.90
CA ASN A 179 -10.74 -8.56 -2.85
C ASN A 179 -9.76 -9.60 -3.41
N ASN A 180 -8.52 -9.18 -3.65
CA ASN A 180 -7.54 -10.01 -4.36
C ASN A 180 -6.60 -10.77 -3.41
N ASN A 181 -6.32 -10.24 -2.21
CA ASN A 181 -5.25 -10.73 -1.35
C ASN A 181 -5.72 -11.28 0.00
N VAL A 182 -6.90 -10.89 0.50
CA VAL A 182 -7.46 -11.50 1.72
C VAL A 182 -8.02 -12.88 1.37
N LYS A 183 -7.83 -13.86 2.26
CA LYS A 183 -8.37 -15.21 2.08
C LYS A 183 -9.90 -15.16 1.99
N ARG A 184 -10.50 -16.00 1.14
CA ARG A 184 -11.93 -15.92 0.78
C ARG A 184 -12.84 -15.94 2.01
N GLU A 185 -12.53 -16.78 2.99
CA GLU A 185 -13.25 -16.92 4.26
C GLU A 185 -13.17 -15.71 5.19
N HIS A 186 -12.28 -14.75 4.92
CA HIS A 186 -12.12 -13.52 5.72
C HIS A 186 -12.47 -12.25 4.95
N ARG A 187 -12.77 -12.34 3.64
CA ARG A 187 -13.01 -11.14 2.80
C ARG A 187 -14.20 -10.32 3.28
N GLU A 188 -15.29 -10.99 3.66
CA GLU A 188 -16.50 -10.32 4.14
C GLU A 188 -16.19 -9.44 5.36
N LEU A 189 -15.46 -9.98 6.34
CA LEU A 189 -15.02 -9.22 7.52
C LEU A 189 -14.24 -7.95 7.13
N PHE A 190 -13.24 -8.06 6.26
CA PHE A 190 -12.43 -6.90 5.84
C PHE A 190 -13.21 -5.91 4.95
N GLN A 191 -14.16 -6.40 4.13
CA GLN A 191 -15.03 -5.55 3.33
C GLN A 191 -16.01 -4.78 4.21
N SER A 192 -16.67 -5.45 5.16
CA SER A 192 -17.53 -4.81 6.16
C SER A 192 -16.75 -3.78 6.95
N LEU A 193 -15.52 -4.11 7.38
CA LEU A 193 -14.67 -3.17 8.11
C LEU A 193 -14.41 -1.89 7.30
N LEU A 194 -14.01 -2.00 6.04
CA LEU A 194 -13.79 -0.84 5.16
C LEU A 194 -15.06 -0.02 4.96
N LEU A 195 -16.18 -0.68 4.65
CA LEU A 195 -17.45 -0.01 4.36
C LEU A 195 -17.99 0.73 5.58
N THR A 196 -17.96 0.09 6.75
CA THR A 196 -18.44 0.71 8.00
C THR A 196 -17.51 1.83 8.46
N ALA A 197 -16.19 1.67 8.34
CA ALA A 197 -15.24 2.73 8.70
C ALA A 197 -15.30 3.93 7.74
N ARG A 198 -15.59 3.71 6.45
CA ARG A 198 -15.78 4.79 5.48
C ARG A 198 -16.95 5.70 5.88
N GLU A 199 -18.00 5.19 6.50
CA GLU A 199 -19.11 6.02 6.98
C GLU A 199 -18.65 7.01 8.07
N LEU A 200 -17.76 6.57 8.95
CA LEU A 200 -17.14 7.43 9.96
C LEU A 200 -16.22 8.50 9.34
N HIS A 201 -15.52 8.14 8.26
CA HIS A 201 -14.71 9.08 7.48
C HIS A 201 -15.57 10.13 6.76
N ILE A 202 -16.71 9.75 6.19
CA ILE A 202 -17.68 10.73 5.65
C ILE A 202 -18.18 11.65 6.77
N HIS A 203 -18.45 11.09 7.95
CA HIS A 203 -18.89 11.87 9.11
C HIS A 203 -17.87 12.91 9.55
N PHE A 204 -16.58 12.66 9.40
CA PHE A 204 -15.55 13.66 9.68
C PHE A 204 -15.75 14.95 8.86
N TYR A 205 -15.98 14.82 7.55
CA TYR A 205 -16.20 15.98 6.66
C TYR A 205 -17.59 16.58 6.78
N GLU A 206 -18.63 15.73 6.72
CA GLU A 206 -20.02 16.19 6.60
C GLU A 206 -20.67 16.42 7.95
N GLY A 207 -20.21 15.71 8.99
CA GLY A 207 -20.82 15.77 10.32
C GLY A 207 -22.27 15.28 10.34
N HIS A 208 -22.63 14.35 9.46
CA HIS A 208 -24.02 14.00 9.18
C HIS A 208 -24.66 13.02 10.17
N LEU A 209 -23.89 12.20 10.88
CA LEU A 209 -24.38 11.29 11.92
C LEU A 209 -24.74 12.05 13.21
N ASP A 210 -25.91 11.72 13.78
CA ASP A 210 -26.23 12.06 15.16
C ASP A 210 -25.45 11.18 16.16
N GLU A 211 -25.54 11.49 17.46
CA GLU A 211 -24.83 10.78 18.52
C GLU A 211 -25.12 9.27 18.56
N GLY A 212 -26.39 8.89 18.37
CA GLY A 212 -26.81 7.49 18.39
C GLY A 212 -26.26 6.73 17.19
N SER A 213 -26.43 7.30 16.00
CA SER A 213 -25.92 6.75 14.74
C SER A 213 -24.38 6.62 14.78
N PHE A 214 -23.67 7.66 15.22
CA PHE A 214 -22.21 7.62 15.39
C PHE A 214 -21.79 6.48 16.32
N LYS A 215 -22.44 6.35 17.48
CA LYS A 215 -22.11 5.31 18.46
C LYS A 215 -22.29 3.90 17.89
N GLU A 216 -23.33 3.69 17.09
CA GLU A 216 -23.59 2.42 16.41
C GLU A 216 -22.48 2.08 15.42
N TYR A 217 -22.17 2.99 14.48
CA TYR A 217 -21.09 2.78 13.51
C TYR A 217 -19.73 2.61 14.19
N PHE A 218 -19.41 3.44 15.17
CA PHE A 218 -18.13 3.40 15.88
C PHE A 218 -17.95 2.08 16.64
N SER A 219 -18.98 1.63 17.36
CA SER A 219 -18.96 0.34 18.06
C SER A 219 -18.83 -0.81 17.07
N LYS A 220 -19.53 -0.74 15.94
CA LYS A 220 -19.46 -1.77 14.90
C LYS A 220 -18.05 -1.89 14.30
N VAL A 221 -17.40 -0.76 13.99
CA VAL A 221 -16.01 -0.77 13.50
C VAL A 221 -15.07 -1.34 14.57
N ALA A 222 -15.24 -0.95 15.84
CA ALA A 222 -14.43 -1.47 16.93
C ALA A 222 -14.55 -3.01 17.05
N GLU A 223 -15.76 -3.57 16.97
CA GLU A 223 -15.98 -5.02 16.97
C GLU A 223 -15.28 -5.72 15.79
N LEU A 224 -15.46 -5.19 14.57
CA LEU A 224 -14.83 -5.73 13.36
C LEU A 224 -13.30 -5.68 13.43
N ILE A 225 -12.72 -4.63 14.03
CA ILE A 225 -11.28 -4.52 14.29
C ILE A 225 -10.80 -5.64 15.21
N GLU A 226 -11.54 -5.95 16.28
CA GLU A 226 -11.14 -7.01 17.22
C GLU A 226 -11.09 -8.39 16.57
N GLU A 227 -11.94 -8.64 15.58
CA GLU A 227 -11.88 -9.86 14.76
C GLU A 227 -10.74 -9.81 13.73
N ALA A 228 -10.61 -8.71 13.00
CA ALA A 228 -9.61 -8.56 11.95
C ALA A 228 -8.18 -8.58 12.50
N ARG A 229 -7.91 -7.92 13.63
CA ARG A 229 -6.56 -7.85 14.23
C ARG A 229 -6.00 -9.22 14.63
N LYS A 230 -6.87 -10.15 15.05
CA LYS A 230 -6.50 -11.54 15.33
C LYS A 230 -6.00 -12.25 14.08
N LEU A 231 -6.65 -12.01 12.93
CA LEU A 231 -6.24 -12.58 11.64
C LEU A 231 -4.94 -11.97 11.11
N VAL A 232 -4.65 -10.72 11.49
CA VAL A 232 -3.39 -10.03 11.16
C VAL A 232 -2.25 -10.40 12.12
N GLY A 233 -2.55 -11.11 13.22
CA GLY A 233 -1.56 -11.54 14.22
C GLY A 233 -1.17 -10.46 15.23
N LEU A 234 -2.03 -9.45 15.42
CA LEU A 234 -1.92 -8.49 16.53
C LEU A 234 -2.58 -9.10 17.79
N LYS A 235 -1.90 -8.99 18.94
CA LYS A 235 -2.38 -9.50 20.23
C LYS A 235 -3.22 -8.48 20.97
#